data_AF-A0A2D6W2S1-F1
#
_entry.id   AF-A0A2D6W2S1-F1
#
_cell.length_a   1.000
_cell.length_b   1.000
_cell.length_c   1.000
_cell.angle_alpha   90.00
_cell.angle_beta   90.00
_cell.angle_gamma   90.00
#
_symmetry.space_group_name_H-M   'P 1'
#
loop_
_entity.id
_entity.type
_entity.pdbx_description
1 polymer ?
#
loop_
_entity_poly.entity_id
_entity_poly.type
_entity_poly.pdbx_seq_one_letter_code
_entity_poly.pdbx_strand_id
1 'polypeptide(L)'
;MKSIVFDTGPIISLTMNNLLWILEPLKKMGNANFYITDSVKKELVDTPLNKTKRYKFEALQVLNHIDNGTLEVIENSEIKKQTSKFLDIANNCFRAFGHNMNLVHYAEMSAIALYIQKKADAFVVDERTTRQLIENPVKLLNILRHKLHTKVEDNKSSLSEFRKITQNVSIIRSVELVTVAYEKGLLDRYIANIPDSKKTLIESILWGVKLNGCAVSKREIEQIMRIES
;
A
#
# COMPACT_ATOMS: atom_id res chain seq x y z
N MET A 1 15.63 -2.09 15.24
CA MET A 1 15.25 -0.99 14.32
C MET A 1 14.04 -1.47 13.55
N LYS A 2 12.98 -0.66 13.46
CA LYS A 2 11.74 -1.11 12.80
C LYS A 2 11.95 -1.18 11.29
N SER A 3 11.25 -2.08 10.60
CA SER A 3 11.31 -2.24 9.15
C SER A 3 9.91 -2.16 8.58
N ILE A 4 9.71 -1.29 7.59
CA ILE A 4 8.42 -1.09 6.93
C ILE A 4 8.62 -1.28 5.43
N VAL A 5 7.80 -2.11 4.81
CA VAL A 5 7.85 -2.37 3.37
C VAL A 5 6.66 -1.71 2.70
N PHE A 6 6.90 -1.02 1.58
CA PHE A 6 5.87 -0.30 0.84
C PHE A 6 5.57 -1.00 -0.49
N ASP A 7 4.29 -1.08 -0.82
CA ASP A 7 3.80 -1.29 -2.18
C ASP A 7 3.79 0.02 -3.00
N THR A 8 3.56 -0.08 -4.30
CA THR A 8 3.38 1.04 -5.23
C THR A 8 2.23 1.97 -4.81
N GLY A 9 1.07 1.43 -4.43
CA GLY A 9 -0.16 2.22 -4.20
C GLY A 9 0.01 3.38 -3.21
N PRO A 10 0.45 3.12 -1.95
CA PRO A 10 0.66 4.17 -0.96
C PRO A 10 1.63 5.27 -1.40
N ILE A 11 2.69 4.93 -2.13
CA ILE A 11 3.66 5.92 -2.61
C ILE A 11 3.02 6.81 -3.68
N ILE A 12 2.22 6.24 -4.59
CA ILE A 12 1.44 7.02 -5.55
C ILE A 12 0.47 7.94 -4.82
N SER A 13 -0.34 7.41 -3.89
CA SER A 13 -1.34 8.22 -3.18
C SER A 13 -0.70 9.37 -2.39
N LEU A 14 0.45 9.16 -1.75
CA LEU A 14 1.19 10.23 -1.07
C LEU A 14 1.76 11.26 -2.06
N THR A 15 2.33 10.82 -3.19
CA THR A 15 2.92 11.70 -4.19
C THR A 15 1.86 12.59 -4.84
N MET A 16 0.72 12.02 -5.23
CA MET A 16 -0.40 12.74 -5.84
C MET A 16 -1.03 13.78 -4.92
N ASN A 17 -0.85 13.65 -3.60
CA ASN A 17 -1.33 14.61 -2.60
C ASN A 17 -0.24 15.59 -2.13
N ASN A 18 0.96 15.58 -2.72
CA ASN A 18 2.11 16.36 -2.24
C ASN A 18 2.46 16.07 -0.76
N LEU A 19 2.31 14.81 -0.35
CA LEU A 19 2.55 14.31 1.00
C LEU A 19 3.75 13.36 1.09
N LEU A 20 4.40 13.00 -0.02
CA LEU A 20 5.51 12.03 -0.01
C LEU A 20 6.64 12.42 0.95
N TRP A 21 6.88 13.72 1.11
CA TRP A 21 7.90 14.27 2.00
C TRP A 21 7.72 13.88 3.48
N ILE A 22 6.52 13.47 3.93
CA ILE A 22 6.29 13.04 5.31
C ILE A 22 7.06 11.76 5.67
N LEU A 23 7.45 10.97 4.66
CA LEU A 23 8.14 9.70 4.88
C LEU A 23 9.49 9.90 5.59
N GLU A 24 10.25 10.94 5.24
CA GLU A 24 11.56 11.16 5.85
C GLU A 24 11.46 11.53 7.35
N PRO A 25 10.63 12.49 7.79
CA PRO A 25 10.38 12.74 9.20
C PRO A 25 9.84 11.51 9.94
N LEU A 26 8.88 10.78 9.37
CA LEU A 26 8.32 9.57 9.99
C LEU A 26 9.37 8.48 10.17
N LYS A 27 10.26 8.30 9.19
CA LYS A 27 11.40 7.38 9.25
C LYS A 27 12.30 7.70 10.45
N LYS A 28 12.66 8.98 10.60
CA LYS A 28 13.52 9.48 11.69
C LYS A 28 12.85 9.33 13.06
N MET A 29 11.61 9.79 13.18
CA MET A 29 10.84 9.71 14.44
C MET A 29 10.58 8.26 14.88
N GLY A 30 10.32 7.37 13.93
CA GLY A 30 10.04 5.96 14.19
C GLY A 30 11.27 5.08 14.38
N ASN A 31 12.49 5.62 14.18
CA ASN A 31 13.74 4.85 14.04
C ASN A 31 13.53 3.59 13.19
N ALA A 32 12.97 3.81 12.00
CA ALA A 32 12.52 2.78 11.08
C ALA A 32 13.30 2.84 9.77
N ASN A 33 13.36 1.71 9.07
CA ASN A 33 13.80 1.64 7.69
C ASN A 33 12.61 1.41 6.78
N PHE A 34 12.54 2.18 5.70
CA PHE A 34 11.49 2.05 4.69
C PHE A 34 12.09 1.39 3.45
N TYR A 35 11.46 0.31 3.01
CA TYR A 35 11.95 -0.54 1.94
C TYR A 35 10.93 -0.64 0.81
N ILE A 36 11.45 -0.71 -0.42
CA ILE A 36 10.71 -1.11 -1.61
C ILE A 36 11.50 -2.16 -2.39
N THR A 37 10.83 -2.93 -3.24
CA THR A 37 11.50 -3.85 -4.16
C THR A 37 11.88 -3.16 -5.46
N ASP A 38 12.80 -3.78 -6.20
CA ASP A 38 13.12 -3.35 -7.58
C ASP A 38 11.89 -3.31 -8.49
N SER A 39 10.92 -4.23 -8.34
CA SER A 39 9.66 -4.20 -9.09
C SER A 39 8.80 -2.99 -8.75
N VAL A 40 8.71 -2.61 -7.47
CA VAL A 40 8.00 -1.39 -7.04
C VAL A 40 8.71 -0.14 -7.57
N LYS A 41 10.05 -0.06 -7.49
CA LYS A 41 10.84 1.01 -8.11
C LYS A 41 10.57 1.10 -9.61
N LYS A 42 10.56 -0.03 -10.32
CA LYS A 42 10.34 -0.08 -11.77
C LYS A 42 8.96 0.44 -12.17
N GLU A 43 7.95 0.20 -11.34
CA GLU A 43 6.59 0.71 -11.55
C GLU A 43 6.49 2.20 -11.25
N LEU A 44 7.09 2.67 -10.14
CA LEU A 44 7.02 4.05 -9.68
C LEU A 44 7.93 5.02 -10.46
N VAL A 45 9.08 4.54 -10.94
CA VAL A 45 10.15 5.38 -11.48
C VAL A 45 10.48 4.99 -12.91
N ASP A 46 10.97 3.76 -13.14
CA ASP A 46 11.57 3.42 -14.44
C ASP A 46 10.53 3.43 -15.57
N THR A 47 9.32 2.94 -15.30
CA THR A 47 8.24 2.91 -16.28
C THR A 47 7.74 4.32 -16.61
N PRO A 48 7.37 5.18 -15.63
CA PRO A 48 7.04 6.57 -15.88
C PRO A 48 8.12 7.36 -16.64
N LEU A 49 9.39 7.25 -16.23
CA LEU A 49 10.47 8.03 -16.84
C LEU A 49 10.79 7.59 -18.26
N ASN A 50 10.81 6.28 -18.52
CA ASN A 50 11.34 5.73 -19.77
C ASN A 50 10.25 5.37 -20.80
N LYS A 51 9.05 5.02 -20.36
CA LYS A 51 8.03 4.38 -21.24
C LYS A 51 6.78 5.22 -21.47
N THR A 52 6.57 6.30 -20.74
CA THR A 52 5.37 7.13 -20.87
C THR A 52 5.71 8.62 -20.73
N LYS A 53 4.76 9.50 -21.05
CA LYS A 53 4.83 10.94 -20.77
C LYS A 53 4.08 11.32 -19.49
N ARG A 54 3.24 10.42 -18.97
CA ARG A 54 2.48 10.61 -17.73
C ARG A 54 3.35 10.28 -16.53
N TYR A 55 3.13 10.98 -15.42
CA TYR A 55 3.74 10.71 -14.11
C TYR A 55 5.27 10.87 -14.02
N LYS A 56 5.91 11.54 -15.00
CA LYS A 56 7.36 11.75 -14.97
C LYS A 56 7.79 12.61 -13.78
N PHE A 57 7.01 13.62 -13.42
CA PHE A 57 7.35 14.51 -12.33
C PHE A 57 7.24 13.81 -10.97
N GLU A 58 6.20 13.01 -10.81
CA GLU A 58 5.96 12.14 -9.66
C GLU A 58 7.09 11.11 -9.52
N ALA A 59 7.51 10.51 -10.63
CA ALA A 59 8.66 9.61 -10.63
C ALA A 59 9.98 10.29 -10.20
N LEU A 60 10.21 11.55 -10.59
CA LEU A 60 11.36 12.33 -10.13
C LEU A 60 11.30 12.61 -8.62
N GLN A 61 10.10 12.89 -8.08
CA GLN A 61 9.92 13.06 -6.63
C GLN A 61 10.23 11.77 -5.88
N VAL A 62 9.73 10.62 -6.36
CA VAL A 62 10.03 9.31 -5.76
C VAL A 62 11.52 8.99 -5.85
N LEU A 63 12.16 9.25 -6.99
CA LEU A 63 13.59 9.02 -7.19
C LEU A 63 14.43 9.83 -6.19
N ASN A 64 14.08 11.09 -5.93
CA ASN A 64 14.76 11.89 -4.92
C ASN A 64 14.69 11.27 -3.50
N HIS A 65 13.57 10.63 -3.15
CA HIS A 65 13.44 9.90 -1.88
C HIS A 65 14.19 8.56 -1.84
N ILE A 66 14.48 7.98 -3.01
CA ILE A 66 15.36 6.82 -3.10
C ILE A 66 16.81 7.26 -2.96
N ASP A 67 17.23 8.27 -3.71
CA ASP A 67 18.61 8.77 -3.75
C ASP A 67 19.06 9.35 -2.39
N ASN A 68 18.16 10.00 -1.66
CA ASN A 68 18.45 10.51 -0.31
C ASN A 68 18.36 9.43 0.79
N GLY A 69 18.10 8.17 0.42
CA GLY A 69 18.01 7.04 1.34
C GLY A 69 16.76 7.04 2.22
N THR A 70 15.72 7.82 1.94
CA THR A 70 14.43 7.70 2.63
C THR A 70 13.82 6.33 2.34
N LEU A 71 13.75 5.95 1.06
CA LEU A 71 13.28 4.65 0.58
C LEU A 71 14.47 3.82 0.09
N GLU A 72 14.73 2.68 0.72
CA GLU A 72 15.81 1.78 0.32
C GLU A 72 15.28 0.70 -0.64
N VAL A 73 15.89 0.61 -1.82
CA VAL A 73 15.52 -0.37 -2.85
C VAL A 73 16.28 -1.67 -2.60
N ILE A 74 15.55 -2.76 -2.41
CA ILE A 74 16.12 -4.10 -2.23
C ILE A 74 15.96 -4.89 -3.51
N GLU A 75 17.08 -5.27 -4.11
CA GLU A 75 17.14 -6.23 -5.20
C GLU A 75 17.77 -7.55 -4.72
N ASN A 76 17.02 -8.65 -4.85
CA ASN A 76 17.49 -9.98 -4.48
C ASN A 76 16.83 -11.04 -5.36
N SER A 77 17.62 -11.97 -5.89
CA SER A 77 17.15 -13.08 -6.73
C SER A 77 16.19 -14.03 -5.97
N GLU A 78 16.40 -14.21 -4.66
CA GLU A 78 15.52 -15.01 -3.82
C GLU A 78 14.13 -14.37 -3.68
N ILE A 79 14.06 -13.03 -3.56
CA ILE A 79 12.78 -12.30 -3.57
C ILE A 79 12.05 -12.56 -4.88
N LYS A 80 12.76 -12.47 -6.03
CA LYS A 80 12.15 -12.69 -7.35
C LYS A 80 11.56 -14.10 -7.45
N LYS A 81 12.27 -15.13 -6.96
CA LYS A 81 11.80 -16.52 -6.93
C LYS A 81 10.58 -16.70 -6.03
N GLN A 82 10.62 -16.16 -4.82
CA GLN A 82 9.50 -16.22 -3.88
C GLN A 82 8.27 -15.47 -4.41
N THR A 83 8.49 -14.34 -5.07
CA THR A 83 7.42 -13.53 -5.68
C THR A 83 6.63 -14.34 -6.70
N SER A 84 7.30 -15.04 -7.63
CA SER A 84 6.63 -15.89 -8.61
C SER A 84 5.77 -16.96 -7.93
N LYS A 85 6.32 -17.63 -6.90
CA LYS A 85 5.56 -18.63 -6.13
C LYS A 85 4.33 -18.01 -5.46
N PHE A 86 4.47 -16.86 -4.81
CA PHE A 86 3.38 -16.21 -4.09
C PHE A 86 2.30 -15.69 -5.04
N LEU A 87 2.71 -15.15 -6.19
CA LEU A 87 1.81 -14.69 -7.24
C LEU A 87 0.96 -15.83 -7.79
N ASP A 88 1.57 -16.98 -8.07
CA ASP A 88 0.85 -18.16 -8.56
C ASP A 88 -0.17 -18.64 -7.52
N ILE A 89 0.23 -18.75 -6.25
CA ILE A 89 -0.68 -19.16 -5.17
C ILE A 89 -1.84 -18.17 -5.03
N ALA A 90 -1.55 -16.87 -4.98
CA ALA A 90 -2.55 -15.83 -4.79
C ALA A 90 -3.58 -15.80 -5.93
N ASN A 91 -3.14 -15.83 -7.18
CA ASN A 91 -4.03 -15.79 -8.34
C ASN A 91 -4.76 -17.13 -8.60
N ASN A 92 -4.29 -18.23 -7.99
CA ASN A 92 -4.99 -19.51 -7.99
C ASN A 92 -5.99 -19.68 -6.83
N CYS A 93 -6.12 -18.70 -5.93
CA CYS A 93 -7.06 -18.79 -4.80
C CYS A 93 -8.53 -18.77 -5.22
N PHE A 94 -8.86 -18.09 -6.33
CA PHE A 94 -10.23 -17.91 -6.78
C PHE A 94 -10.37 -18.13 -8.28
N ARG A 95 -11.50 -18.72 -8.67
CA ARG A 95 -11.84 -19.04 -10.06
C ARG A 95 -13.22 -18.47 -10.42
N ALA A 96 -13.32 -17.85 -11.59
CA ALA A 96 -14.57 -17.36 -12.15
C ALA A 96 -14.59 -17.64 -13.67
N PHE A 97 -15.76 -17.91 -14.23
CA PHE A 97 -15.93 -18.19 -15.66
C PHE A 97 -15.00 -19.28 -16.22
N GLY A 98 -14.67 -20.28 -15.39
CA GLY A 98 -13.78 -21.38 -15.80
C GLY A 98 -12.28 -21.05 -15.77
N HIS A 99 -11.86 -19.86 -15.35
CA HIS A 99 -10.45 -19.44 -15.30
C HIS A 99 -10.06 -18.87 -13.93
N ASN A 100 -8.77 -18.99 -13.59
CA ASN A 100 -8.22 -18.43 -12.37
C ASN A 100 -8.20 -16.90 -12.46
N MET A 101 -8.44 -16.24 -11.34
CA MET A 101 -8.57 -14.79 -11.29
C MET A 101 -7.21 -14.14 -11.03
N ASN A 102 -6.78 -13.25 -11.94
CA ASN A 102 -5.64 -12.38 -11.70
C ASN A 102 -6.07 -11.24 -10.76
N LEU A 103 -5.94 -11.47 -9.47
CA LEU A 103 -6.38 -10.55 -8.41
C LEU A 103 -5.28 -9.61 -7.94
N VAL A 104 -4.04 -10.06 -7.98
CA VAL A 104 -2.89 -9.33 -7.47
C VAL A 104 -1.75 -9.29 -8.49
N HIS A 105 -0.92 -8.27 -8.38
CA HIS A 105 0.17 -7.99 -9.29
C HIS A 105 1.54 -8.39 -8.71
N TYR A 106 2.54 -8.47 -9.58
CA TYR A 106 3.91 -8.87 -9.22
C TYR A 106 4.53 -7.92 -8.19
N ALA A 107 4.30 -6.60 -8.32
CA ALA A 107 4.83 -5.60 -7.39
C ALA A 107 4.33 -5.84 -5.95
N GLU A 108 3.02 -6.05 -5.78
CA GLU A 108 2.40 -6.34 -4.48
C GLU A 108 2.98 -7.61 -3.84
N MET A 109 3.08 -8.70 -4.62
CA MET A 109 3.63 -9.96 -4.13
C MET A 109 5.13 -9.88 -3.83
N SER A 110 5.86 -9.03 -4.57
CA SER A 110 7.28 -8.79 -4.29
C SER A 110 7.48 -8.06 -2.97
N ALA A 111 6.61 -7.10 -2.66
CA ALA A 111 6.64 -6.39 -1.39
C ALA A 111 6.33 -7.34 -0.21
N ILE A 112 5.39 -8.28 -0.39
CA ILE A 112 5.12 -9.34 0.61
C ILE A 112 6.35 -10.26 0.77
N ALA A 113 6.99 -10.67 -0.32
CA ALA A 113 8.21 -11.49 -0.23
C ALA A 113 9.33 -10.78 0.52
N LEU A 114 9.53 -9.48 0.25
CA LEU A 114 10.48 -8.66 0.98
C LEU A 114 10.09 -8.53 2.47
N TYR A 115 8.80 -8.32 2.77
CA TYR A 115 8.27 -8.26 4.13
C TYR A 115 8.64 -9.51 4.94
N ILE A 116 8.42 -10.70 4.37
CA ILE A 116 8.71 -11.98 5.02
C ILE A 116 10.22 -12.16 5.20
N GLN A 117 11.01 -11.91 4.15
CA GLN A 117 12.46 -12.10 4.21
C GLN A 117 13.13 -11.18 5.25
N LYS A 118 12.71 -9.92 5.33
CA LYS A 118 13.24 -8.95 6.29
C LYS A 118 12.62 -9.08 7.68
N LYS A 119 11.60 -9.94 7.86
CA LYS A 119 10.77 -10.00 9.07
C LYS A 119 10.29 -8.60 9.46
N ALA A 120 9.77 -7.89 8.47
CA ALA A 120 9.38 -6.49 8.64
C ALA A 120 8.19 -6.35 9.60
N ASP A 121 8.11 -5.19 10.25
CA ASP A 121 7.08 -4.90 11.25
C ASP A 121 5.74 -4.54 10.61
N ALA A 122 5.77 -3.91 9.43
CA ALA A 122 4.57 -3.51 8.70
C ALA A 122 4.73 -3.56 7.17
N PHE A 123 3.62 -3.86 6.49
CA PHE A 123 3.46 -3.80 5.05
C PHE A 123 2.44 -2.69 4.72
N VAL A 124 2.88 -1.69 3.97
CA VAL A 124 2.03 -0.57 3.56
C VAL A 124 1.40 -0.87 2.21
N VAL A 125 0.07 -0.99 2.16
CA VAL A 125 -0.67 -1.29 0.93
C VAL A 125 -2.05 -0.62 0.95
N ASP A 126 -2.40 0.03 -0.16
CA ASP A 126 -3.68 0.71 -0.33
C ASP A 126 -4.71 -0.14 -1.08
N GLU A 127 -4.25 -1.09 -1.88
CA GLU A 127 -5.12 -1.90 -2.75
C GLU A 127 -6.04 -2.82 -1.93
N ARG A 128 -7.34 -2.62 -2.10
CA ARG A 128 -8.35 -3.34 -1.31
C ARG A 128 -8.28 -4.84 -1.53
N THR A 129 -7.99 -5.26 -2.75
CA THR A 129 -8.00 -6.68 -3.14
C THR A 129 -6.90 -7.43 -2.40
N THR A 130 -5.66 -6.96 -2.48
CA THR A 130 -4.51 -7.53 -1.77
C THR A 130 -4.71 -7.54 -0.27
N ARG A 131 -5.17 -6.42 0.31
CA ARG A 131 -5.45 -6.34 1.74
C ARG A 131 -6.51 -7.35 2.17
N GLN A 132 -7.63 -7.44 1.47
CA GLN A 132 -8.69 -8.40 1.82
C GLN A 132 -8.25 -9.85 1.59
N LEU A 133 -7.39 -10.12 0.61
CA LEU A 133 -6.84 -11.45 0.39
C LEU A 133 -6.00 -11.91 1.60
N ILE A 134 -5.22 -10.99 2.19
CA ILE A 134 -4.40 -11.24 3.38
C ILE A 134 -5.27 -11.33 4.64
N GLU A 135 -6.08 -10.30 4.92
CA GLU A 135 -6.81 -10.16 6.19
C GLU A 135 -8.06 -11.04 6.28
N ASN A 136 -8.85 -11.10 5.20
CA ASN A 136 -10.15 -11.78 5.21
C ASN A 136 -10.56 -12.26 3.81
N PRO A 137 -9.94 -13.34 3.31
CA PRO A 137 -10.21 -13.84 1.97
C PRO A 137 -11.65 -14.35 1.78
N VAL A 138 -12.35 -14.73 2.86
CA VAL A 138 -13.77 -15.11 2.79
C VAL A 138 -14.63 -13.90 2.43
N LYS A 139 -14.33 -12.74 3.04
CA LYS A 139 -14.99 -11.48 2.68
C LYS A 139 -14.67 -11.07 1.25
N LEU A 140 -13.43 -11.25 0.79
CA LEU A 140 -13.05 -11.00 -0.60
C LEU A 140 -13.88 -11.87 -1.57
N LEU A 141 -14.02 -13.16 -1.31
CA LEU A 141 -14.84 -14.07 -2.11
C LEU A 141 -16.28 -13.55 -2.29
N ASN A 142 -16.90 -13.10 -1.20
CA ASN A 142 -18.26 -12.56 -1.26
C ASN A 142 -18.34 -11.26 -2.07
N ILE A 143 -17.34 -10.38 -1.94
CA ILE A 143 -17.23 -9.16 -2.75
C ILE A 143 -17.13 -9.51 -4.24
N LEU A 144 -16.29 -10.50 -4.59
CA LEU A 144 -16.12 -10.94 -5.98
C LEU A 144 -17.41 -11.51 -6.57
N ARG A 145 -18.12 -12.36 -5.81
CA ARG A 145 -19.43 -12.92 -6.21
C ARG A 145 -20.46 -11.83 -6.48
N HIS A 146 -20.55 -10.84 -5.60
CA HIS A 146 -21.48 -9.74 -5.75
C HIS A 146 -21.11 -8.84 -6.94
N LYS A 147 -19.83 -8.54 -7.14
CA LYS A 147 -19.37 -7.63 -8.21
C LYS A 147 -19.49 -8.24 -9.60
N LEU A 148 -19.21 -9.54 -9.72
CA LEU A 148 -19.22 -10.25 -11.01
C LEU A 148 -20.57 -10.85 -11.38
N HIS A 149 -21.54 -10.83 -10.45
CA HIS A 149 -22.85 -11.48 -10.61
C HIS A 149 -22.73 -12.95 -11.06
N THR A 150 -21.71 -13.65 -10.57
CA THR A 150 -21.40 -15.03 -10.95
C THR A 150 -20.96 -15.86 -9.76
N LYS A 151 -20.99 -17.18 -9.93
CA LYS A 151 -20.41 -18.10 -8.95
C LYS A 151 -18.89 -17.99 -9.03
N VAL A 152 -18.27 -17.63 -7.89
CA VAL A 152 -16.83 -17.66 -7.70
C VAL A 152 -16.51 -18.86 -6.82
N GLU A 153 -15.61 -19.72 -7.30
CA GLU A 153 -15.12 -20.91 -6.60
C GLU A 153 -13.81 -20.57 -5.88
N ASP A 154 -13.66 -21.06 -4.65
CA ASP A 154 -12.43 -20.95 -3.88
C ASP A 154 -11.59 -22.23 -3.96
N ASN A 155 -10.31 -22.08 -4.25
CA ASN A 155 -9.34 -23.17 -4.15
C ASN A 155 -8.82 -23.24 -2.71
N LYS A 156 -9.40 -24.15 -1.91
CA LYS A 156 -9.06 -24.32 -0.50
C LYS A 156 -7.58 -24.60 -0.25
N SER A 157 -6.90 -25.30 -1.17
CA SER A 157 -5.48 -25.62 -1.04
C SER A 157 -4.63 -24.36 -1.17
N SER A 158 -4.81 -23.61 -2.27
CA SER A 158 -4.09 -22.35 -2.50
C SER A 158 -4.42 -21.32 -1.43
N LEU A 159 -5.67 -21.24 -0.99
CA LEU A 159 -6.09 -20.32 0.07
C LEU A 159 -5.44 -20.65 1.42
N SER A 160 -5.34 -21.94 1.76
CA SER A 160 -4.65 -22.40 2.97
C SER A 160 -3.16 -22.10 2.91
N GLU A 161 -2.52 -22.35 1.77
CA GLU A 161 -1.09 -22.01 1.59
C GLU A 161 -0.86 -20.51 1.67
N PHE A 162 -1.69 -19.70 1.01
CA PHE A 162 -1.57 -18.24 1.05
C PHE A 162 -1.72 -17.70 2.48
N ARG A 163 -2.71 -18.18 3.23
CA ARG A 163 -2.90 -17.79 4.64
C ARG A 163 -1.69 -18.14 5.50
N LYS A 164 -1.05 -19.30 5.29
CA LYS A 164 0.17 -19.67 6.03
C LYS A 164 1.32 -18.72 5.74
N ILE A 165 1.46 -18.28 4.49
CA ILE A 165 2.48 -17.32 4.06
C ILE A 165 2.23 -15.95 4.71
N THR A 166 0.97 -15.50 4.76
CA THR A 166 0.62 -14.13 5.15
C THR A 166 0.10 -13.98 6.59
N GLN A 167 0.09 -15.05 7.38
CA GLN A 167 -0.50 -15.08 8.74
C GLN A 167 -0.02 -13.97 9.68
N ASN A 168 1.22 -13.51 9.52
CA ASN A 168 1.85 -12.50 10.40
C ASN A 168 2.04 -11.16 9.70
N VAL A 169 1.44 -10.95 8.52
CA VAL A 169 1.58 -9.69 7.78
C VAL A 169 0.72 -8.63 8.46
N SER A 170 1.39 -7.68 9.11
CA SER A 170 0.74 -6.49 9.67
C SER A 170 0.57 -5.43 8.58
N ILE A 171 -0.66 -5.00 8.31
CA ILE A 171 -0.98 -4.06 7.24
C ILE A 171 -1.19 -2.65 7.79
N ILE A 172 -0.64 -1.67 7.07
CA ILE A 172 -0.88 -0.24 7.23
C ILE A 172 -1.31 0.31 5.87
N ARG A 173 -2.18 1.33 5.79
CA ARG A 173 -2.51 2.01 4.54
C ARG A 173 -1.97 3.44 4.58
N SER A 174 -2.01 4.13 3.44
CA SER A 174 -1.62 5.53 3.37
C SER A 174 -2.47 6.41 4.28
N VAL A 175 -3.76 6.06 4.49
CA VAL A 175 -4.66 6.80 5.39
C VAL A 175 -4.19 6.76 6.85
N GLU A 176 -3.69 5.62 7.35
CA GLU A 176 -3.11 5.56 8.69
C GLU A 176 -1.78 6.31 8.76
N LEU A 177 -0.93 6.22 7.72
CA LEU A 177 0.35 6.95 7.69
C LEU A 177 0.17 8.47 7.76
N VAL A 178 -0.79 9.02 7.00
CA VAL A 178 -1.07 10.46 7.04
C VAL A 178 -1.75 10.89 8.34
N THR A 179 -2.53 10.00 8.97
CA THR A 179 -3.12 10.26 10.29
C THR A 179 -2.02 10.37 11.34
N VAL A 180 -1.06 9.44 11.35
CA VAL A 180 0.12 9.52 12.24
C VAL A 180 0.94 10.78 11.95
N ALA A 181 1.11 11.18 10.68
CA ALA A 181 1.82 12.42 10.35
C ALA A 181 1.09 13.67 10.90
N TYR A 182 -0.24 13.68 10.85
CA TYR A 182 -1.08 14.72 11.43
C TYR A 182 -0.94 14.76 12.96
N GLU A 183 -1.06 13.62 13.64
CA GLU A 183 -0.89 13.51 15.11
C GLU A 183 0.49 14.00 15.58
N LYS A 184 1.54 13.82 14.76
CA LYS A 184 2.91 14.29 15.04
C LYS A 184 3.14 15.76 14.70
N GLY A 185 2.11 16.50 14.27
CA GLY A 185 2.21 17.91 13.93
C GLY A 185 3.03 18.18 12.66
N LEU A 186 3.33 17.16 11.85
CA LEU A 186 4.10 17.36 10.60
C LEU A 186 3.31 18.25 9.64
N LEU A 187 1.98 18.15 9.66
CA LEU A 187 1.09 18.83 8.72
C LEU A 187 0.64 20.20 9.21
N ASP A 188 1.08 20.65 10.39
CA ASP A 188 0.69 21.93 10.99
C ASP A 188 1.04 23.14 10.11
N ARG A 189 2.02 23.00 9.21
CA ARG A 189 2.37 24.02 8.22
C ARG A 189 1.24 24.38 7.24
N TYR A 190 0.19 23.56 7.17
CA TYR A 190 -0.99 23.80 6.34
C TYR A 190 -2.17 24.39 7.14
N ILE A 191 -2.01 24.64 8.44
CA ILE A 191 -3.04 25.29 9.25
C ILE A 191 -3.17 26.74 8.80
N ALA A 192 -4.33 27.05 8.20
CA ALA A 192 -4.68 28.40 7.78
C ALA A 192 -5.48 29.14 8.87
N ASN A 193 -5.52 30.47 8.79
CA ASN A 193 -6.34 31.30 9.66
C ASN A 193 -7.82 31.29 9.21
N ILE A 194 -8.46 30.14 9.38
CA ILE A 194 -9.89 29.91 9.14
C ILE A 194 -10.52 29.21 10.36
N PRO A 195 -11.83 29.36 10.59
CA PRO A 195 -12.53 28.57 11.59
C PRO A 195 -12.32 27.06 11.34
N ASP A 196 -12.18 26.29 12.41
CA ASP A 196 -12.00 24.82 12.36
C ASP A 196 -10.87 24.36 11.43
N SER A 197 -9.78 25.13 11.34
CA SER A 197 -8.66 24.87 10.43
C SER A 197 -8.03 23.48 10.60
N LYS A 198 -7.86 23.01 11.83
CA LYS A 198 -7.34 21.66 12.14
C LYS A 198 -8.26 20.55 11.64
N LYS A 199 -9.56 20.67 11.90
CA LYS A 199 -10.57 19.71 11.43
C LYS A 199 -10.65 19.69 9.91
N THR A 200 -10.62 20.87 9.29
CA THR A 200 -10.60 21.02 7.83
C THR A 200 -9.35 20.38 7.24
N LEU A 201 -8.20 20.55 7.88
CA LEU A 201 -6.93 19.97 7.45
C LEU A 201 -6.98 18.44 7.44
N ILE A 202 -7.32 17.81 8.56
CA ILE A 202 -7.37 16.35 8.63
C ILE A 202 -8.42 15.78 7.65
N GLU A 203 -9.61 16.38 7.57
CA GLU A 203 -10.63 15.97 6.61
C GLU A 203 -10.10 16.04 5.17
N SER A 204 -9.45 17.15 4.80
CA SER A 204 -8.89 17.36 3.46
C SER A 204 -7.84 16.30 3.10
N ILE A 205 -6.97 15.94 4.05
CA ILE A 205 -5.93 14.94 3.85
C ILE A 205 -6.52 13.55 3.67
N LEU A 206 -7.47 13.15 4.54
CA LEU A 206 -8.12 11.85 4.49
C LEU A 206 -8.90 11.65 3.18
N TRP A 207 -9.62 12.68 2.74
CA TRP A 207 -10.28 12.65 1.43
C TRP A 207 -9.28 12.69 0.28
N GLY A 208 -8.20 13.45 0.38
CA GLY A 208 -7.14 13.50 -0.63
C GLY A 208 -6.53 12.12 -0.90
N VAL A 209 -6.14 11.37 0.13
CA VAL A 209 -5.61 10.00 -0.05
C VAL A 209 -6.67 9.03 -0.57
N LYS A 210 -7.92 9.14 -0.11
CA LYS A 210 -9.04 8.34 -0.61
C LYS A 210 -9.30 8.53 -2.10
N LEU A 211 -9.31 9.79 -2.55
CA LEU A 211 -9.61 10.13 -3.95
C LEU A 211 -8.44 9.77 -4.88
N ASN A 212 -7.21 9.70 -4.36
CA ASN A 212 -6.00 9.32 -5.08
C ASN A 212 -5.62 7.83 -4.93
N GLY A 213 -6.56 6.97 -4.57
CA GLY A 213 -6.41 5.51 -4.69
C GLY A 213 -6.41 4.72 -3.37
N CYS A 214 -6.37 5.36 -2.20
CA CYS A 214 -6.44 4.63 -0.93
C CYS A 214 -7.84 4.03 -0.71
N ALA A 215 -7.91 2.70 -0.53
CA ALA A 215 -9.17 2.02 -0.25
C ALA A 215 -9.63 2.21 1.20
N VAL A 216 -10.19 3.40 1.47
CA VAL A 216 -10.85 3.78 2.73
C VAL A 216 -12.29 4.24 2.48
N SER A 217 -13.24 3.83 3.32
CA SER A 217 -14.65 4.23 3.20
C SER A 217 -14.93 5.58 3.85
N LYS A 218 -16.06 6.21 3.47
CA LYS A 218 -16.51 7.46 4.12
C LYS A 218 -16.69 7.26 5.64
N ARG A 219 -17.24 6.11 6.04
CA ARG A 219 -17.45 5.78 7.45
C ARG A 219 -16.14 5.69 8.24
N GLU A 220 -15.10 5.11 7.64
CA GLU A 220 -13.76 5.06 8.25
C GLU A 220 -13.16 6.47 8.40
N ILE A 221 -13.30 7.33 7.38
CA ILE A 221 -12.87 8.74 7.47
C ILE A 221 -13.60 9.46 8.61
N GLU A 222 -14.93 9.33 8.67
CA GLU A 222 -15.75 9.92 9.74
C GLU A 222 -15.35 9.40 11.14
N GLN A 223 -14.92 8.13 11.25
CA GLN A 223 -14.41 7.57 12.49
C GLN A 223 -13.06 8.17 12.89
N ILE A 224 -12.11 8.26 11.96
CA ILE A 224 -10.79 8.88 12.23
C ILE A 224 -11.00 10.33 12.66
N MET A 225 -11.82 11.09 11.93
CA MET A 225 -12.12 12.47 12.28
C MET A 225 -12.67 12.60 13.71
N ARG A 226 -13.58 11.73 14.15
CA ARG A 226 -14.14 11.78 15.51
C ARG A 226 -13.13 11.52 16.62
N ILE A 227 -12.05 10.78 16.32
CA ILE A 227 -11.00 10.46 17.29
C ILE A 227 -10.00 11.63 17.37
N GLU A 228 -9.70 12.25 16.24
CA GLU A 228 -8.62 13.24 16.07
C GLU A 228 -9.07 14.72 16.11
N SER A 229 -10.37 15.00 16.06
CA SER A 229 -10.96 16.36 16.12
C SER A 229 -11.45 16.71 17.51
#